data_AF-K1SWQ0-F1
#
_entry.id   AF-K1SWQ0-F1
#
_cell.length_a   1.000
_cell.length_b   1.000
_cell.length_c   1.000
_cell.angle_alpha   90.00
_cell.angle_beta   90.00
_cell.angle_gamma   90.00
#
_symmetry.space_group_name_H-M   'P 1'
#
loop_
_entity.id
_entity.type
_entity.pdbx_description
1 polymer ?
#
loop_
_entity_poly.entity_id
_entity_poly.type
_entity_poly.pdbx_seq_one_letter_code
_entity_poly.pdbx_strand_id
1 'polypeptide(L)'
;LYQDEMQLAVHTDINDEDQTIYFPEIKTTAKDADTNSNISCAKEEITLVDTVSFKGLVPNQKYEVTGTLIDKETKKPVEADGKPVTAKASFKPKESAGTVDVTFTFDASSLKGKTVVVFESLAYKDKEVAVHTDIADEGQTIYFPEIKTTATDAASGTHYAKPEKELTLTDLVEYKNLIPGKEYKLTGTLMDAEPKNLSMWMAKL
;
A
#
# COMPACT_ATOMS: atom_id res chain seq x y z
N LEU A 1 -37.25 -13.23 -37.52
CA LEU A 1 -38.70 -13.50 -37.49
C LEU A 1 -39.14 -13.91 -38.87
N TYR A 2 -39.82 -15.04 -39.00
CA TYR A 2 -40.32 -15.56 -40.28
C TYR A 2 -41.80 -15.91 -40.16
N GLN A 3 -42.53 -15.84 -41.28
CA GLN A 3 -43.87 -16.42 -41.47
C GLN A 3 -43.93 -17.07 -42.85
N ASP A 4 -44.33 -18.34 -42.91
CA ASP A 4 -44.44 -19.14 -44.15
C ASP A 4 -43.24 -18.96 -45.09
N GLU A 5 -42.04 -19.21 -44.53
CA GLU A 5 -40.72 -19.07 -45.17
C GLU A 5 -40.29 -17.64 -45.55
N MET A 6 -41.15 -16.64 -45.40
CA MET A 6 -40.82 -15.23 -45.61
C MET A 6 -40.17 -14.60 -44.37
N GLN A 7 -38.98 -14.01 -44.53
CA GLN A 7 -38.31 -13.26 -43.47
C GLN A 7 -39.08 -11.96 -43.20
N LEU A 8 -39.76 -11.87 -42.06
CA LEU A 8 -40.54 -10.71 -41.65
C LEU A 8 -39.70 -9.63 -40.96
N ALA A 9 -38.69 -10.02 -40.20
CA ALA A 9 -37.77 -9.10 -39.53
C ALA A 9 -36.45 -9.78 -39.18
N VAL A 10 -35.36 -9.04 -39.20
CA VAL A 10 -34.04 -9.49 -38.74
C VAL A 10 -33.33 -8.33 -38.08
N HIS A 11 -32.66 -8.61 -36.97
CA HIS A 11 -31.75 -7.68 -36.33
C HIS A 11 -30.37 -8.36 -36.27
N THR A 12 -29.41 -7.81 -37.00
CA THR A 12 -28.04 -8.36 -37.12
C THR A 12 -27.00 -7.25 -37.00
N ASP A 13 -27.27 -6.21 -36.22
CA ASP A 13 -26.28 -5.17 -35.98
C ASP A 13 -25.26 -5.68 -34.96
N ILE A 14 -24.03 -5.88 -35.43
CA ILE A 14 -22.92 -6.32 -34.58
C ILE A 14 -22.50 -5.26 -33.55
N ASN A 15 -22.94 -4.01 -33.72
CA ASN A 15 -22.68 -2.91 -32.81
C ASN A 15 -23.89 -2.60 -31.90
N ASP A 16 -24.96 -3.42 -31.93
CA ASP A 16 -26.07 -3.26 -30.99
C ASP A 16 -25.59 -3.55 -29.57
N GLU A 17 -25.47 -2.51 -28.76
CA GLU A 17 -25.09 -2.61 -27.35
C GLU A 17 -26.07 -3.49 -26.56
N ASP A 18 -27.36 -3.52 -26.93
CA ASP A 18 -28.39 -4.36 -26.30
C ASP A 18 -28.24 -5.86 -26.67
N GLN A 19 -27.41 -6.18 -27.68
CA GLN A 19 -27.04 -7.54 -28.09
C GLN A 19 -25.57 -7.88 -27.82
N THR A 20 -24.83 -7.00 -27.14
CA THR A 20 -23.39 -7.17 -26.86
C THR A 20 -23.13 -7.57 -25.42
N ILE A 21 -22.24 -8.55 -25.20
CA ILE A 21 -21.76 -8.95 -23.88
C ILE A 21 -20.30 -8.50 -23.70
N TYR A 22 -20.02 -7.85 -22.57
CA TYR A 22 -18.68 -7.36 -22.22
C TYR A 22 -18.08 -8.19 -21.10
N PHE A 23 -16.76 -8.40 -21.15
CA PHE A 23 -15.98 -9.07 -20.11
C PHE A 23 -14.90 -8.11 -19.59
N PRO A 24 -15.22 -7.26 -18.59
CA PRO A 24 -14.25 -6.39 -17.96
C PRO A 24 -13.11 -7.16 -17.28
N GLU A 25 -11.91 -6.62 -17.36
CA GLU A 25 -10.73 -7.13 -16.66
C GLU A 25 -10.00 -5.98 -15.97
N ILE A 26 -9.40 -6.27 -14.81
CA ILE A 26 -8.50 -5.35 -14.11
C ILE A 26 -7.18 -6.04 -13.76
N LYS A 27 -6.12 -5.24 -13.72
CA LYS A 27 -4.79 -5.58 -13.15
C LYS A 27 -4.30 -4.38 -12.37
N THR A 28 -3.56 -4.60 -11.30
CA THR A 28 -3.30 -3.55 -10.34
C THR A 28 -1.82 -3.49 -9.97
N THR A 29 -1.30 -2.33 -9.58
CA THR A 29 0.05 -2.21 -9.00
C THR A 29 0.07 -1.14 -7.91
N ALA A 30 0.49 -1.54 -6.70
CA ALA A 30 0.47 -0.69 -5.52
C ALA A 30 1.88 -0.18 -5.19
N LYS A 31 1.95 1.09 -4.76
CA LYS A 31 3.18 1.70 -4.28
C LYS A 31 2.91 2.73 -3.18
N ASP A 32 3.90 2.94 -2.34
CA ASP A 32 3.95 4.10 -1.45
C ASP A 32 4.30 5.36 -2.25
N ALA A 33 3.62 6.47 -1.96
CA ALA A 33 3.79 7.73 -2.67
C ALA A 33 5.14 8.41 -2.39
N ASP A 34 5.67 8.27 -1.16
CA ASP A 34 6.92 8.90 -0.75
C ASP A 34 8.13 8.13 -1.29
N THR A 35 8.10 6.79 -1.21
CA THR A 35 9.22 5.96 -1.69
C THR A 35 9.12 5.62 -3.17
N ASN A 36 7.95 5.84 -3.79
CA ASN A 36 7.61 5.40 -5.15
C ASN A 36 7.94 3.91 -5.38
N SER A 37 7.75 3.09 -4.35
CA SER A 37 8.09 1.67 -4.35
C SER A 37 7.11 0.87 -3.49
N ASN A 38 7.29 -0.44 -3.45
CA ASN A 38 6.52 -1.35 -2.61
C ASN A 38 7.00 -1.42 -1.15
N ILE A 39 7.77 -0.43 -0.69
CA ILE A 39 8.25 -0.31 0.69
C ILE A 39 7.66 0.97 1.28
N SER A 40 7.03 0.87 2.45
CA SER A 40 6.48 2.03 3.15
C SER A 40 6.99 2.10 4.60
N CYS A 41 7.08 3.33 5.12
CA CYS A 41 7.41 3.58 6.51
C CYS A 41 6.14 3.57 7.35
N ALA A 42 6.08 2.71 8.37
CA ALA A 42 4.94 2.68 9.29
C ALA A 42 4.93 3.92 10.23
N LYS A 43 4.23 4.98 9.80
CA LYS A 43 4.04 6.27 10.51
C LYS A 43 2.55 6.64 10.57
N GLU A 44 2.24 7.68 11.36
CA GLU A 44 0.87 8.15 11.65
C GLU A 44 0.06 8.54 10.41
N GLU A 45 0.72 8.92 9.30
CA GLU A 45 0.04 9.19 8.04
C GLU A 45 0.96 8.80 6.89
N ILE A 46 0.49 7.89 6.04
CA ILE A 46 1.12 7.54 4.77
C ILE A 46 0.12 7.71 3.63
N THR A 47 0.63 7.69 2.40
CA THR A 47 -0.20 7.58 1.21
C THR A 47 0.27 6.43 0.34
N LEU A 48 -0.63 5.47 0.10
CA LEU A 48 -0.44 4.41 -0.90
C LEU A 48 -1.28 4.74 -2.13
N VAL A 49 -0.70 4.50 -3.31
CA VAL A 49 -1.37 4.65 -4.60
C VAL A 49 -1.39 3.28 -5.27
N ASP A 50 -2.59 2.77 -5.51
CA ASP A 50 -2.79 1.61 -6.38
C ASP A 50 -3.24 2.06 -7.77
N THR A 51 -2.50 1.66 -8.80
CA THR A 51 -2.84 1.95 -10.19
C THR A 51 -3.58 0.77 -10.79
N VAL A 52 -4.86 0.96 -11.11
CA VAL A 52 -5.73 -0.04 -11.69
C VAL A 52 -5.77 0.12 -13.21
N SER A 53 -5.15 -0.81 -13.91
CA SER A 53 -5.28 -0.96 -15.37
C SER A 53 -6.55 -1.74 -15.68
N PHE A 54 -7.41 -1.21 -16.54
CA PHE A 54 -8.65 -1.87 -16.95
C PHE A 54 -8.68 -2.15 -18.46
N LYS A 55 -9.47 -3.15 -18.84
CA LYS A 55 -9.83 -3.48 -20.23
C LYS A 55 -11.30 -3.91 -20.32
N GLY A 56 -11.89 -3.78 -21.50
CA GLY A 56 -13.26 -4.25 -21.76
C GLY A 56 -14.35 -3.37 -21.14
N LEU A 57 -14.04 -2.14 -20.74
CA LEU A 57 -15.03 -1.19 -20.24
C LEU A 57 -15.75 -0.49 -21.39
N VAL A 58 -16.98 -0.05 -21.15
CA VAL A 58 -17.76 0.73 -22.12
C VAL A 58 -17.41 2.22 -21.93
N PRO A 59 -16.93 2.91 -22.98
CA PRO A 59 -16.60 4.33 -22.89
C PRO A 59 -17.75 5.21 -22.38
N ASN A 60 -17.39 6.23 -21.61
CA ASN A 60 -18.27 7.25 -21.02
C ASN A 60 -19.31 6.73 -20.00
N GLN A 61 -19.33 5.42 -19.71
CA GLN A 61 -20.10 4.86 -18.60
C GLN A 61 -19.41 5.11 -17.26
N LYS A 62 -20.19 5.27 -16.18
CA LYS A 62 -19.63 5.49 -14.83
C LYS A 62 -19.28 4.16 -14.19
N TYR A 63 -18.04 4.03 -13.74
CA TYR A 63 -17.55 2.91 -12.95
C TYR A 63 -17.05 3.41 -11.59
N GLU A 64 -16.99 2.50 -10.62
CA GLU A 64 -16.37 2.72 -9.31
C GLU A 64 -15.40 1.57 -9.03
N VAL A 65 -14.16 1.89 -8.71
CA VAL A 65 -13.20 0.93 -8.15
C VAL A 65 -13.17 1.13 -6.64
N THR A 66 -13.19 0.03 -5.89
CA THR A 66 -12.99 0.01 -4.44
C THR A 66 -11.80 -0.86 -4.09
N GLY A 67 -10.83 -0.24 -3.42
CA GLY A 67 -9.64 -0.89 -2.91
C GLY A 67 -9.74 -1.17 -1.41
N THR A 68 -9.20 -2.31 -0.97
CA THR A 68 -9.15 -2.71 0.44
C THR A 68 -7.76 -3.26 0.77
N LEU A 69 -7.14 -2.77 1.85
CA LEU A 69 -5.89 -3.33 2.34
C LEU A 69 -6.12 -4.60 3.16
N ILE A 70 -5.40 -5.67 2.84
CA ILE A 70 -5.45 -6.96 3.52
C ILE A 70 -4.09 -7.23 4.15
N ASP A 71 -4.07 -7.58 5.43
CA ASP A 71 -2.88 -8.07 6.11
C ASP A 71 -2.54 -9.48 5.59
N LYS A 72 -1.35 -9.65 5.00
CA LYS A 72 -0.96 -10.87 4.26
C LYS A 72 -0.90 -12.10 5.18
N GLU A 73 -0.56 -11.91 6.44
CA GLU A 73 -0.42 -12.99 7.42
C GLU A 73 -1.79 -13.45 7.94
N THR A 74 -2.61 -12.50 8.41
CA THR A 74 -3.91 -12.79 9.01
C THR A 74 -5.04 -12.99 8.00
N LYS A 75 -4.84 -12.54 6.76
CA LYS A 75 -5.82 -12.52 5.66
C LYS A 75 -7.08 -11.72 5.98
N LYS A 76 -6.98 -10.77 6.91
CA LYS A 76 -8.07 -9.89 7.33
C LYS A 76 -7.82 -8.47 6.83
N PRO A 77 -8.87 -7.64 6.69
CA PRO A 77 -8.68 -6.23 6.42
C PRO A 77 -7.77 -5.58 7.45
N VAL A 78 -6.86 -4.74 6.98
CA VAL A 78 -6.13 -3.80 7.83
C VAL A 78 -7.14 -2.82 8.40
N GLU A 79 -7.02 -2.51 9.69
CA GLU A 79 -7.87 -1.54 10.35
C GLU A 79 -7.08 -0.30 10.77
N ALA A 80 -7.68 0.87 10.55
CA ALA A 80 -7.28 2.15 11.13
C ALA A 80 -8.50 2.72 11.87
N ASP A 81 -8.31 3.19 13.10
CA ASP A 81 -9.40 3.67 13.97
C ASP A 81 -10.57 2.68 14.12
N GLY A 82 -10.26 1.38 14.14
CA GLY A 82 -11.26 0.30 14.26
C GLY A 82 -12.15 0.12 13.03
N LYS A 83 -11.75 0.63 11.86
CA LYS A 83 -12.44 0.44 10.58
C LYS A 83 -11.49 -0.12 9.53
N PRO A 84 -11.99 -0.98 8.62
CA PRO A 84 -11.21 -1.42 7.47
C PRO A 84 -10.67 -0.25 6.65
N VAL A 85 -9.40 -0.32 6.27
CA VAL A 85 -8.78 0.67 5.39
C VAL A 85 -9.20 0.38 3.95
N THR A 86 -10.09 1.23 3.43
CA THR A 86 -10.63 1.15 2.07
C THR A 86 -10.55 2.50 1.38
N ALA A 87 -10.33 2.51 0.07
CA ALA A 87 -10.38 3.70 -0.77
C ALA A 87 -11.21 3.44 -2.03
N LYS A 88 -11.68 4.51 -2.68
CA LYS A 88 -12.54 4.40 -3.87
C LYS A 88 -12.17 5.44 -4.92
N ALA A 89 -12.34 5.06 -6.18
CA ALA A 89 -12.24 5.97 -7.32
C ALA A 89 -13.45 5.81 -8.25
N SER A 90 -14.17 6.91 -8.49
CA SER A 90 -15.26 6.98 -9.47
C SER A 90 -14.77 7.62 -10.75
N PHE A 91 -14.96 6.98 -11.90
CA PHE A 91 -14.44 7.47 -13.18
C PHE A 91 -15.35 7.13 -14.37
N LYS A 92 -15.10 7.79 -15.50
CA LYS A 92 -15.74 7.55 -16.80
C LYS A 92 -14.66 7.40 -17.87
N PRO A 93 -14.29 6.18 -18.27
CA PRO A 93 -13.18 5.99 -19.19
C PRO A 93 -13.55 6.52 -20.58
N LYS A 94 -12.58 7.07 -21.32
CA LYS A 94 -12.79 7.55 -22.71
C LYS A 94 -12.60 6.46 -23.75
N GLU A 95 -11.86 5.42 -23.39
CA GLU A 95 -11.58 4.24 -24.20
C GLU A 95 -11.91 2.98 -23.39
N SER A 96 -11.96 1.82 -24.03
CA SER A 96 -12.27 0.56 -23.35
C SER A 96 -11.13 0.05 -22.45
N ALA A 97 -9.94 0.62 -22.59
CA ALA A 97 -8.77 0.32 -21.79
C ALA A 97 -8.10 1.62 -21.30
N GLY A 98 -7.43 1.54 -20.16
CA GLY A 98 -6.77 2.68 -19.55
C GLY A 98 -6.39 2.38 -18.11
N THR A 99 -6.07 3.43 -17.36
CA THR A 99 -5.77 3.33 -15.92
C THR A 99 -6.58 4.32 -15.10
N VAL A 100 -6.76 4.00 -13.83
CA VAL A 100 -7.26 4.89 -12.79
C VAL A 100 -6.49 4.61 -11.51
N ASP A 101 -6.18 5.65 -10.73
CA ASP A 101 -5.51 5.48 -9.44
C ASP A 101 -6.53 5.46 -8.29
N VAL A 102 -6.29 4.58 -7.33
CA VAL A 102 -6.98 4.49 -6.04
C VAL A 102 -5.99 4.87 -4.94
N THR A 103 -6.30 5.94 -4.22
CA THR A 103 -5.37 6.52 -3.22
C THR A 103 -5.88 6.28 -1.81
N PHE A 104 -5.03 5.68 -0.98
CA PHE A 104 -5.27 5.41 0.44
C PHE A 104 -4.44 6.37 1.29
N THR A 105 -5.07 7.10 2.20
CA THR A 105 -4.39 7.90 3.22
C THR A 105 -4.91 7.50 4.59
N PHE A 106 -4.02 7.01 5.46
CA PHE A 106 -4.38 6.42 6.75
C PHE A 106 -3.18 6.33 7.70
N ASP A 107 -3.46 6.07 8.98
CA ASP A 107 -2.45 5.78 9.99
C ASP A 107 -1.93 4.34 9.86
N ALA A 108 -0.65 4.24 9.48
CA ALA A 108 0.05 2.98 9.28
C ALA A 108 1.01 2.63 10.42
N SER A 109 0.99 3.37 11.54
CA SER A 109 1.90 3.17 12.68
C SER A 109 1.85 1.74 13.25
N SER A 110 0.69 1.08 13.15
CA SER A 110 0.46 -0.31 13.58
C SER A 110 0.97 -1.38 12.61
N LEU A 111 1.48 -0.98 11.43
CA LEU A 111 1.95 -1.88 10.38
C LEU A 111 3.45 -2.20 10.46
N LYS A 112 4.17 -1.70 11.46
CA LYS A 112 5.60 -2.03 11.66
C LYS A 112 5.84 -3.54 11.61
N GLY A 113 6.75 -3.96 10.73
CA GLY A 113 7.14 -5.36 10.57
C GLY A 113 6.09 -6.24 9.89
N LYS A 114 5.04 -5.66 9.29
CA LYS A 114 3.95 -6.38 8.61
C LYS A 114 4.00 -6.21 7.09
N THR A 115 3.31 -7.10 6.40
CA THR A 115 3.15 -7.07 4.95
C THR A 115 1.67 -7.05 4.62
N VAL A 116 1.28 -6.16 3.70
CA VAL A 116 -0.11 -5.99 3.29
C VAL A 116 -0.23 -6.13 1.78
N VAL A 117 -1.43 -6.46 1.32
CA VAL A 117 -1.75 -6.59 -0.11
C VAL A 117 -3.01 -5.78 -0.38
N VAL A 118 -3.03 -5.05 -1.50
CA VAL A 118 -4.23 -4.32 -1.94
C VAL A 118 -5.12 -5.27 -2.75
N PHE A 119 -6.40 -5.33 -2.40
CA PHE A 119 -7.44 -6.01 -3.16
C PHE A 119 -8.34 -4.98 -3.82
N GLU A 120 -8.72 -5.20 -5.08
CA GLU A 120 -9.55 -4.28 -5.85
C GLU A 120 -10.82 -4.95 -6.38
N SER A 121 -11.92 -4.19 -6.39
CA SER A 121 -13.20 -4.57 -6.98
C SER A 121 -13.73 -3.43 -7.85
N LEU A 122 -14.06 -3.75 -9.11
CA LEU A 122 -14.64 -2.82 -10.07
C LEU A 122 -16.15 -3.05 -10.18
N ALA A 123 -16.92 -1.99 -9.96
CA ALA A 123 -18.38 -1.99 -10.05
C ALA A 123 -18.90 -1.14 -11.21
N TYR A 124 -19.98 -1.61 -11.83
CA TYR A 124 -20.80 -0.88 -12.81
C TYR A 124 -22.28 -0.99 -12.41
N LYS A 125 -22.96 0.15 -12.23
CA LYS A 125 -24.35 0.20 -11.76
C LYS A 125 -24.57 -0.68 -10.51
N ASP A 126 -23.68 -0.52 -9.52
CA ASP A 126 -23.68 -1.24 -8.24
C ASP A 126 -23.50 -2.77 -8.34
N LYS A 127 -23.12 -3.29 -9.52
CA LYS A 127 -22.76 -4.70 -9.71
C LYS A 127 -21.25 -4.82 -9.89
N GLU A 128 -20.64 -5.74 -9.14
CA GLU A 128 -19.25 -6.14 -9.36
C GLU A 128 -19.11 -6.80 -10.74
N VAL A 129 -18.16 -6.31 -11.53
CA VAL A 129 -17.91 -6.78 -12.90
C VAL A 129 -16.49 -7.27 -13.13
N ALA A 130 -15.54 -6.92 -12.25
CA ALA A 130 -14.19 -7.48 -12.23
C ALA A 130 -13.58 -7.32 -10.83
N VAL A 131 -12.64 -8.20 -10.48
CA VAL A 131 -11.90 -8.16 -9.20
C VAL A 131 -10.45 -8.56 -9.40
N HIS A 132 -9.57 -8.05 -8.53
CA HIS A 132 -8.20 -8.51 -8.36
C HIS A 132 -7.93 -8.70 -6.87
N THR A 133 -7.94 -9.96 -6.43
CA THR A 133 -7.90 -10.34 -5.00
C THR A 133 -6.83 -11.41 -4.72
N ASP A 134 -5.73 -11.37 -5.47
CA ASP A 134 -4.62 -12.30 -5.28
C ASP A 134 -3.68 -11.84 -4.15
N ILE A 135 -3.75 -12.53 -3.01
CA ILE A 135 -2.90 -12.27 -1.84
C ILE A 135 -1.41 -12.59 -2.08
N ALA A 136 -1.09 -13.33 -3.15
CA ALA A 136 0.29 -13.64 -3.52
C ALA A 136 0.87 -12.67 -4.56
N ASP A 137 0.10 -11.68 -5.02
CA ASP A 137 0.58 -10.73 -6.02
C ASP A 137 1.61 -9.76 -5.43
N GLU A 138 2.87 -9.94 -5.85
CA GLU A 138 3.98 -9.10 -5.44
C GLU A 138 3.89 -7.66 -5.98
N GLY A 139 3.18 -7.44 -7.10
CA GLY A 139 2.87 -6.10 -7.62
C GLY A 139 1.86 -5.34 -6.75
N GLN A 140 1.11 -6.05 -5.91
CA GLN A 140 0.14 -5.50 -4.95
C GLN A 140 0.63 -5.52 -3.51
N THR A 141 1.77 -6.14 -3.24
CA THR A 141 2.29 -6.36 -1.90
C THR A 141 3.11 -5.15 -1.44
N ILE A 142 2.74 -4.53 -0.33
CA ILE A 142 3.49 -3.46 0.35
C ILE A 142 4.15 -4.00 1.61
N TYR A 143 5.45 -3.74 1.73
CA TYR A 143 6.28 -4.15 2.86
C TYR A 143 6.48 -2.98 3.83
N PHE A 144 6.23 -3.22 5.12
CA PHE A 144 6.57 -2.31 6.20
C PHE A 144 7.71 -2.90 7.02
N PRO A 145 8.98 -2.51 6.75
CA PRO A 145 10.11 -2.96 7.54
C PRO A 145 10.06 -2.47 8.98
N GLU A 146 10.76 -3.19 9.85
CA GLU A 146 11.00 -2.80 11.23
C GLU A 146 12.47 -3.00 11.54
N ILE A 147 13.06 -2.06 12.29
CA ILE A 147 14.39 -2.21 12.88
C ILE A 147 14.31 -2.00 14.39
N LYS A 148 15.20 -2.67 15.10
CA LYS A 148 15.41 -2.51 16.54
C LYS A 148 16.90 -2.48 16.80
N THR A 149 17.36 -1.52 17.58
CA THR A 149 18.78 -1.34 17.87
C THR A 149 19.08 -1.52 19.35
N THR A 150 20.29 -1.96 19.68
CA THR A 150 20.77 -2.14 21.05
C THR A 150 22.23 -1.72 21.13
N ALA A 151 22.49 -0.55 21.71
CA ALA A 151 23.83 -0.03 21.93
C ALA A 151 24.42 -0.53 23.25
N THR A 152 25.65 -1.04 23.23
CA THR A 152 26.37 -1.58 24.38
C THR A 152 27.83 -1.13 24.37
N ASP A 153 28.43 -1.05 25.55
CA ASP A 153 29.89 -0.97 25.69
C ASP A 153 30.52 -2.27 25.17
N ALA A 154 31.49 -2.16 24.26
CA ALA A 154 32.08 -3.33 23.61
C ALA A 154 32.87 -4.23 24.58
N ALA A 155 33.40 -3.66 25.68
CA ALA A 155 34.19 -4.41 26.64
C ALA A 155 33.31 -5.24 27.59
N SER A 156 32.23 -4.66 28.11
CA SER A 156 31.31 -5.32 29.05
C SER A 156 30.16 -6.06 28.37
N GLY A 157 29.78 -5.68 27.14
CA GLY A 157 28.55 -6.12 26.49
C GLY A 157 27.29 -5.61 27.16
N THR A 158 27.40 -4.58 28.02
CA THR A 158 26.29 -4.02 28.79
C THR A 158 26.06 -2.55 28.45
N HIS A 159 25.01 -1.96 29.04
CA HIS A 159 24.77 -0.51 28.97
C HIS A 159 25.64 0.30 29.96
N TYR A 160 26.57 -0.35 30.68
CA TYR A 160 27.48 0.32 31.61
C TYR A 160 28.88 0.39 31.01
N ALA A 161 29.36 1.60 30.78
CA ALA A 161 30.74 1.88 30.38
C ALA A 161 31.48 2.56 31.54
N LYS A 162 32.77 2.23 31.70
CA LYS A 162 33.66 3.02 32.55
C LYS A 162 34.11 4.27 31.78
N PRO A 163 34.11 5.47 32.39
CA PRO A 163 34.62 6.67 31.73
C PRO A 163 36.12 6.53 31.46
N GLU A 164 36.49 6.51 30.18
CA GLU A 164 37.86 6.36 29.71
C GLU A 164 38.12 7.34 28.55
N LYS A 165 39.40 7.60 28.27
CA LYS A 165 39.80 8.53 27.19
C LYS A 165 39.34 8.03 25.82
N GLU A 166 39.29 6.72 25.64
CA GLU A 166 38.80 6.04 24.45
C GLU A 166 37.78 4.99 24.88
N LEU A 167 36.61 4.99 24.23
CA LEU A 167 35.53 4.07 24.52
C LEU A 167 35.03 3.50 23.19
N THR A 168 34.86 2.17 23.12
CA THR A 168 34.30 1.50 21.94
C THR A 168 32.87 1.07 22.26
N LEU A 169 31.92 1.49 21.43
CA LEU A 169 30.52 1.08 21.53
C LEU A 169 30.17 0.16 20.37
N THR A 170 29.36 -0.85 20.65
CA THR A 170 28.76 -1.73 19.65
C THR A 170 27.26 -1.47 19.60
N ASP A 171 26.72 -1.19 18.41
CA ASP A 171 25.28 -1.11 18.19
C ASP A 171 24.81 -2.33 17.39
N LEU A 172 23.99 -3.18 18.04
CA LEU A 172 23.38 -4.33 17.40
C LEU A 172 22.09 -3.89 16.71
N VAL A 173 21.98 -4.13 15.40
CA VAL A 173 20.77 -3.83 14.64
C VAL A 173 20.07 -5.13 14.23
N GLU A 174 18.90 -5.33 14.79
CA GLU A 174 17.94 -6.37 14.40
C GLU A 174 16.96 -5.77 13.37
N TYR A 175 16.60 -6.51 12.34
CA TYR A 175 15.63 -6.07 11.33
C TYR A 175 14.62 -7.16 11.01
N LYS A 176 13.43 -6.72 10.58
CA LYS A 176 12.34 -7.59 10.13
C LYS A 176 11.72 -7.00 8.87
N ASN A 177 11.24 -7.89 8.00
CA ASN A 177 10.43 -7.57 6.83
C ASN A 177 11.11 -6.64 5.80
N LEU A 178 12.45 -6.71 5.71
CA LEU A 178 13.18 -6.24 4.54
C LEU A 178 12.98 -7.21 3.38
N ILE A 179 13.09 -6.71 2.15
CA ILE A 179 12.96 -7.54 0.94
C ILE A 179 14.32 -8.18 0.65
N PRO A 180 14.43 -9.53 0.63
CA PRO A 180 15.68 -10.21 0.32
C PRO A 180 16.28 -9.77 -1.02
N GLY A 181 17.60 -9.59 -1.06
CA GLY A 181 18.32 -9.19 -2.27
C GLY A 181 18.25 -7.70 -2.63
N LYS A 182 17.48 -6.88 -1.88
CA LYS A 182 17.55 -5.41 -1.99
C LYS A 182 18.69 -4.85 -1.13
N GLU A 183 19.36 -3.83 -1.65
CA GLU A 183 20.38 -3.06 -0.93
C GLU A 183 19.71 -1.97 -0.08
N TYR A 184 20.22 -1.79 1.14
CA TYR A 184 19.74 -0.78 2.09
C TYR A 184 20.92 -0.01 2.68
N LYS A 185 20.73 1.29 2.93
CA LYS A 185 21.70 2.12 3.63
C LYS A 185 21.26 2.31 5.08
N LEU A 186 22.05 1.81 6.02
CA LEU A 186 21.90 2.07 7.45
C LEU A 186 22.82 3.22 7.87
N THR A 187 22.27 4.23 8.54
CA THR A 187 23.04 5.35 9.11
C THR A 187 22.80 5.43 10.61
N GLY A 188 23.87 5.41 11.41
CA GLY A 188 23.83 5.62 12.85
C GLY A 188 24.35 7.01 13.22
N THR A 189 23.81 7.61 14.28
CA THR A 189 24.34 8.84 14.89
C THR A 189 24.40 8.63 16.39
N LEU A 190 25.60 8.66 16.97
CA LEU A 190 25.76 8.69 18.41
C LEU A 190 25.42 10.10 18.91
N MET A 191 24.49 10.21 19.85
CA MET A 191 24.04 11.47 20.41
C MET A 191 24.30 11.50 21.92
N ASP A 192 24.65 12.67 22.43
CA ASP A 192 24.58 12.94 23.87
C ASP A 192 23.10 13.06 24.27
N ALA A 193 22.71 12.43 25.38
CA ALA A 193 21.33 12.36 25.85
C ALA A 193 20.92 13.57 26.71
N GLU A 194 21.74 14.61 26.85
CA GLU A 194 21.43 15.77 27.69
C GLU A 194 20.01 16.35 27.43
N PRO A 195 19.19 16.53 28.48
CA PRO A 195 17.88 17.14 28.34
C PRO A 195 18.00 18.66 28.14
N LYS A 196 17.48 19.19 27.03
CA LYS A 196 17.24 20.63 26.87
C LYS A 196 16.07 21.08 27.78
N ASN A 197 16.35 21.56 29.00
CA ASN A 197 15.72 22.78 29.57
C ASN A 197 16.29 23.28 30.93
N LEU A 198 16.86 24.49 30.88
CA LEU A 198 16.83 25.65 31.81
C LEU A 198 16.65 25.45 33.34
N SER A 199 17.69 25.80 34.11
CA SER A 199 17.55 26.84 35.15
C SER A 199 18.87 27.59 35.38
N MET A 200 18.79 28.90 35.18
CA MET A 200 19.75 29.93 35.54
C MET A 200 20.01 29.88 37.06
N TRP A 201 21.25 29.65 37.46
CA TRP A 201 21.74 30.02 38.79
C TRP A 201 22.92 30.97 38.61
N MET A 202 22.67 32.26 38.85
CA MET A 202 23.71 33.17 39.30
C MET A 202 24.13 32.73 40.70
N ALA A 203 25.42 32.48 40.89
CA ALA A 203 26.05 32.69 42.17
C ALA A 203 27.23 33.63 41.96
N LYS A 204 26.96 34.91 42.23
CA LYS A 204 27.97 35.86 42.67
C LYS A 204 28.48 35.36 44.02
N LEU A 205 29.79 35.10 44.11
CA LEU A 205 30.67 35.52 45.20
C LEU A 205 32.11 35.43 44.69
#